data_AF-A0ABD5BM89-F1
#
_entry.id   AF-A0ABD5BM89-F1
#
_cell.length_a   1.000
_cell.length_b   1.000
_cell.length_c   1.000
_cell.angle_alpha   90.00
_cell.angle_beta   90.00
_cell.angle_gamma   90.00
#
_symmetry.space_group_name_H-M   'P 1'
#
loop_
_entity.id
_entity.type
_entity.pdbx_description
1 polymer ?
#
loop_
_entity_poly.entity_id
_entity_poly.type
_entity_poly.pdbx_seq_one_letter_code
_entity_poly.pdbx_strand_id
1 'polypeptide(L)' 'QPARPDRVAKAIKPDYALSSHVAPLGLLFYTANALPAEYRGGAFVSEHGSWDRSPLNGYRVSYVAFEQG' A
#
# COMPACT_ATOMS: atom_id res chain seq x y z
N GLN A 1 -2.52 -17.30 -18.81
CA GLN A 1 -1.82 -16.21 -19.53
C GLN A 1 -2.70 -14.95 -19.46
N PRO A 2 -2.19 -13.76 -19.12
CA PRO A 2 -2.99 -12.53 -19.18
C PRO A 2 -3.48 -12.28 -20.61
N ALA A 3 -4.73 -11.83 -20.75
CA ALA A 3 -5.39 -11.67 -22.05
C ALA A 3 -4.75 -10.60 -22.96
N ARG A 4 -3.92 -9.70 -22.40
CA ARG A 4 -3.28 -8.58 -23.09
C ARG A 4 -1.79 -8.47 -22.75
N PRO A 5 -0.93 -9.35 -23.29
CA PRO A 5 0.51 -9.33 -23.00
C PRO A 5 1.19 -8.02 -23.44
N ASP A 6 0.68 -7.36 -24.48
CA ASP A 6 1.15 -6.04 -24.96
C ASP A 6 0.97 -4.93 -23.91
N ARG A 7 -0.09 -5.02 -23.09
CA ARG A 7 -0.35 -4.07 -22.01
C ARG A 7 0.53 -4.36 -20.79
N VAL A 8 0.72 -5.65 -20.47
CA VAL A 8 1.63 -6.07 -19.39
C VAL A 8 3.05 -5.57 -19.66
N ALA A 9 3.53 -5.68 -20.91
CA ALA A 9 4.87 -5.22 -21.29
C ALA A 9 5.08 -3.69 -21.15
N LYS A 10 4.00 -2.89 -21.14
CA LYS A 10 4.04 -1.43 -20.99
C LYS A 10 3.67 -0.95 -19.58
N ALA A 11 3.31 -1.86 -18.68
CA ALA A 11 2.95 -1.50 -17.32
C ALA A 11 4.20 -1.02 -16.56
N ILE A 12 4.05 0.08 -15.82
CA ILE A 12 5.08 0.55 -14.90
C ILE A 12 4.92 -0.23 -13.61
N LYS A 13 6.01 -0.84 -13.13
CA LYS A 13 6.00 -1.58 -11.86
C LYS A 13 5.92 -0.56 -10.70
N PRO A 14 5.04 -0.76 -9.71
CA PRO A 14 5.02 0.10 -8.53
C PRO A 14 6.26 -0.14 -7.66
N ASP A 15 6.70 0.91 -6.97
CA ASP A 15 7.84 0.84 -6.03
C ASP A 15 7.54 -0.03 -4.81
N TYR A 16 6.26 -0.04 -4.39
CA TYR A 16 5.78 -0.86 -3.29
C TYR A 16 4.45 -1.52 -3.67
N ALA A 17 4.34 -2.83 -3.43
CA ALA A 17 3.12 -3.59 -3.65
C ALA A 17 2.47 -3.96 -2.31
N LEU A 18 1.17 -3.67 -2.18
CA LEU A 18 0.36 -4.16 -1.08
C LEU A 18 -0.11 -5.59 -1.35
N SER A 19 -0.47 -6.31 -0.30
CA SER A 19 -1.03 -7.65 -0.43
C SER A 19 -2.38 -7.62 -1.17
N SER A 20 -2.73 -8.70 -1.87
CA SER A 20 -3.96 -8.76 -2.66
C SER A 20 -5.22 -8.61 -1.79
N HIS A 21 -6.23 -7.94 -2.34
CA HIS A 21 -7.56 -7.73 -1.74
C HIS A 21 -7.61 -6.88 -0.45
N VAL A 22 -6.54 -6.18 -0.05
CA VAL A 22 -6.56 -5.37 1.20
C VAL A 22 -7.39 -4.07 1.11
N ALA A 23 -7.83 -3.68 -0.10
CA ALA A 23 -8.68 -2.51 -0.37
C ALA A 23 -8.21 -1.22 0.36
N PRO A 24 -7.06 -0.63 -0.05
CA PRO A 24 -6.59 0.61 0.58
C PRO A 24 -7.54 1.77 0.26
N LEU A 25 -8.02 2.48 1.28
CA LEU A 25 -8.97 3.61 1.13
C LEU A 25 -8.40 4.96 1.56
N GLY A 26 -7.21 4.99 2.14
CA GLY A 26 -6.55 6.22 2.57
C GLY A 26 -5.04 6.10 2.51
N LEU A 27 -4.40 7.24 2.22
CA LEU A 27 -2.96 7.41 2.17
C LEU A 27 -2.62 8.75 2.85
N LEU A 28 -1.71 8.72 3.81
CA LEU A 28 -1.24 9.92 4.52
C LEU A 28 0.29 9.91 4.61
N PHE A 29 0.95 10.87 3.98
CA PHE A 29 2.35 11.17 4.26
C PHE A 29 2.45 11.90 5.60
N TYR A 30 3.22 11.36 6.53
CA TYR A 30 3.31 11.87 7.88
C TYR A 30 4.47 12.86 8.04
N THR A 31 4.11 14.14 8.17
CA THR A 31 5.05 15.26 8.29
C THR A 31 5.12 15.88 9.69
N ALA A 32 4.30 15.39 10.63
CA ALA A 32 4.28 15.87 12.02
C ALA A 32 5.31 15.12 12.90
N ASN A 33 5.35 15.46 14.19
CA ASN A 33 6.33 14.93 15.16
C ASN A 33 5.69 14.29 16.42
N ALA A 34 4.37 14.13 16.42
CA ALA A 34 3.59 13.55 17.53
C ALA A 34 3.78 12.03 17.70
N LEU A 35 4.19 11.31 16.65
CA LEU A 35 4.53 9.89 16.69
C LEU A 35 6.03 9.68 16.89
N PRO A 36 6.45 8.47 17.33
CA PRO A 36 7.85 8.07 17.40
C PRO A 36 8.62 8.34 16.10
N ALA A 37 9.94 8.53 16.23
CA ALA A 37 10.79 9.02 15.15
C ALA A 37 10.78 8.12 13.91
N GLU A 38 10.61 6.80 14.09
CA GLU A 38 10.54 5.81 13.02
C GLU A 38 9.37 6.01 12.04
N TYR A 39 8.32 6.74 12.45
CA TYR A 39 7.15 7.03 11.61
C TYR A 39 7.26 8.34 10.84
N ARG A 40 8.29 9.15 11.10
CA ARG A 40 8.44 10.49 10.51
C ARG A 40 8.91 10.38 9.07
N GLY A 41 8.23 11.07 8.16
CA GLY A 41 8.59 11.14 6.75
C GLY A 41 8.09 9.98 5.89
N GLY A 42 7.48 8.93 6.47
CA GLY A 42 6.86 7.85 5.71
C GLY A 42 5.37 8.06 5.43
N ALA A 43 4.71 7.02 4.92
CA ALA A 43 3.29 7.03 4.59
C ALA A 43 2.50 5.97 5.37
N PHE A 44 1.34 6.35 5.88
CA PHE A 44 0.34 5.44 6.43
C PHE A 44 -0.71 5.11 5.38
N VAL A 45 -1.05 3.83 5.24
CA VAL A 45 -2.06 3.32 4.33
C VAL A 45 -3.15 2.62 5.13
N SER A 46 -4.41 3.05 5.00
CA SER A 46 -5.54 2.37 5.63
C SER A 46 -6.08 1.27 4.72
N GLU A 47 -5.90 0.02 5.15
CA GLU A 47 -6.36 -1.19 4.46
C GLU A 47 -7.75 -1.58 4.99
N HIS A 48 -8.80 -1.29 4.21
CA HIS A 48 -10.19 -1.56 4.59
C HIS A 48 -10.50 -3.06 4.73
N GLY A 49 -9.76 -3.88 3.99
CA GLY A 49 -9.86 -5.33 4.07
C GLY A 49 -10.67 -5.98 2.95
N SER A 50 -10.40 -7.26 2.76
CA SER A 50 -11.01 -8.08 1.72
C SER A 50 -12.40 -8.53 2.12
N TRP A 51 -13.36 -8.45 1.22
CA TRP A 51 -14.64 -9.16 1.36
C TRP A 51 -14.68 -10.48 0.56
N ASP A 52 -13.88 -10.57 -0.51
CA ASP A 52 -13.84 -11.69 -1.47
C ASP A 52 -12.47 -12.39 -1.47
N ARG A 53 -12.06 -12.89 -0.29
CA ARG A 53 -10.84 -13.68 -0.12
C ARG A 53 -10.97 -14.58 1.11
N SER A 54 -10.46 -15.81 1.02
CA SER A 54 -10.27 -16.69 2.18
C SER A 54 -8.81 -17.16 2.28
N PRO A 55 -8.12 -16.96 3.43
CA PRO A 55 -8.57 -16.21 4.59
C PRO A 55 -8.74 -14.70 4.29
N LEU A 56 -9.46 -13.98 5.14
CA LEU A 56 -9.56 -12.52 5.06
C LEU A 56 -8.16 -11.86 5.14
N ASN A 57 -7.99 -10.70 4.53
CA ASN A 57 -6.74 -9.94 4.47
C ASN A 57 -6.99 -8.44 4.60
N GLY A 58 -6.02 -7.68 5.10
CA GLY A 58 -6.15 -6.25 5.37
C GLY A 58 -6.67 -5.97 6.78
N TYR A 59 -7.65 -5.06 6.95
CA TYR A 59 -8.20 -4.64 8.24
C TYR A 59 -7.17 -4.04 9.21
N ARG A 60 -6.28 -3.18 8.68
CA ARG A 60 -5.17 -2.59 9.42
C ARG A 60 -4.73 -1.26 8.84
N VAL A 61 -3.81 -0.60 9.55
CA VAL A 61 -3.04 0.52 9.00
C VAL A 61 -1.60 0.04 8.82
N SER A 62 -1.09 0.15 7.60
CA SER A 62 0.29 -0.19 7.26
C SER A 62 1.13 1.10 7.20
N TYR A 63 2.34 1.05 7.74
CA TYR A 63 3.33 2.11 7.57
C TYR A 63 4.37 1.69 6.53
N VAL A 64 4.67 2.60 5.61
CA VAL A 64 5.74 2.45 4.62
C VAL A 64 6.76 3.56 4.89
N ALA A 65 7.97 3.17 5.26
CA ALA A 65 9.08 4.10 5.42
C ALA A 65 9.49 4.63 4.04
N PHE A 66 9.75 5.93 3.95
CA PHE A 66 10.30 6.56 2.75
C PHE A 66 11.71 7.06 3.07
N GLU A 67 12.64 6.75 2.18
CA GLU A 67 13.97 7.33 2.20
C GLU A 67 14.07 8.26 0.99
N GLN A 68 14.42 9.53 1.21
CA GLN A 68 14.63 10.53 0.15
C GLN A 68 13.38 10.84 -0.70
N GLY A 69 12.27 11.16 -0.03
CA GLY A 69 11.01 11.57 -0.69
C GLY A 69 11.12 12.83 -1.53
#